data_AF-A0A225E8B8-F1
#
_entry.id   AF-A0A225E8B8-F1
#
_cell.length_a   1.000
_cell.length_b   1.000
_cell.length_c   1.000
_cell.angle_alpha   90.00
_cell.angle_beta   90.00
_cell.angle_gamma   90.00
#
_symmetry.space_group_name_H-M   'P 1'
#
loop_
_entity.id
_entity.type
_entity.pdbx_description
1 polymer ?
#
loop_
_entity_poly.entity_id
_entity_poly.type
_entity_poly.pdbx_seq_one_letter_code
_entity_poly.pdbx_strand_id
1 'polypeptide(L)'
;MGADTTGAWPVLFAGFAGLGGAGLGLIYGLTVGAVRGWRLVPFGAVLLGISGAAVGLTQSDRSIASFLGSVGAVTGLAIGAAVGAVESLGRALRATRPAPAGLKLLAVGGSWVIAAVGALTIAEWPGDVGESVCGVWGCFPPLQALLAMHVFWCVVLACFVWSVATWRPRALYFTGVALLIVGGSCLVAIVARDLSEWVSRMPEEYQAYWPRRVAYTLATHSDLPVVQALLAGVVCAIAGRKTGRRPVRRDRACETISGSGR
;
A
#
# COMPACT_ATOMS: atom_id res chain seq x y z
N MET A 1 3.65 42.87 3.51
CA MET A 1 3.65 42.32 4.88
C MET A 1 4.37 40.98 4.81
N GLY A 2 5.68 40.98 5.09
CA GLY A 2 6.53 39.79 5.03
C GLY A 2 6.52 39.10 6.40
N ALA A 3 6.12 37.83 6.42
CA ALA A 3 6.21 36.98 7.60
C ALA A 3 7.40 36.04 7.43
N ASP A 4 8.49 36.35 8.11
CA ASP A 4 9.63 35.46 8.29
C ASP A 4 9.18 34.21 9.07
N THR A 5 9.06 33.09 8.36
CA THR A 5 8.70 31.78 8.94
C THR A 5 9.86 30.77 8.88
N THR A 6 11.10 31.25 8.76
CA THR A 6 12.31 30.43 8.57
C THR A 6 12.84 29.78 9.88
N GLY A 7 12.17 29.94 11.02
CA GLY A 7 12.71 29.53 12.33
C GLY A 7 12.27 28.19 12.93
N ALA A 8 11.18 27.55 12.48
CA ALA A 8 10.54 26.47 13.25
C ALA A 8 10.70 25.03 12.69
N TRP A 9 11.28 24.86 11.50
CA TRP A 9 11.33 23.55 10.82
C TRP A 9 12.42 22.55 11.27
N PRO A 10 13.59 22.94 11.83
CA PRO A 10 14.65 21.95 12.06
C PRO A 10 14.38 20.99 13.24
N VAL A 11 13.44 21.31 14.15
CA VAL A 11 13.17 20.49 15.34
C VAL A 11 12.19 19.33 15.05
N LEU A 12 11.28 19.49 14.09
CA LEU A 12 10.34 18.43 13.70
C LEU A 12 10.97 17.40 12.74
N PHE A 13 11.92 17.81 11.89
CA PHE A 13 12.64 16.89 10.99
C PHE A 13 13.69 16.04 11.70
N ALA A 14 14.35 16.57 12.75
CA ALA A 14 15.28 15.78 13.57
C ALA A 14 14.60 14.61 14.31
N GLY A 15 13.31 14.75 14.66
CA GLY A 15 12.51 13.66 15.24
C GLY A 15 12.15 12.55 14.24
N PHE A 16 11.90 12.89 12.97
CA PHE A 16 11.49 11.92 11.94
C PHE A 16 12.65 11.13 11.34
N ALA A 17 13.85 11.72 11.22
CA ALA A 17 15.05 10.98 10.82
C ALA A 17 15.44 9.91 11.87
N GLY A 18 15.20 10.18 13.16
CA GLY A 18 15.35 9.18 14.23
C GLY A 18 14.29 8.08 14.21
N LEU A 19 13.05 8.41 13.82
CA LEU A 19 11.94 7.45 13.73
C LEU A 19 11.94 6.61 12.45
N GLY A 20 12.53 7.06 11.36
CA GLY A 20 12.69 6.24 10.14
C GLY A 20 13.64 5.05 10.35
N GLY A 21 14.75 5.27 11.06
CA GLY A 21 15.69 4.21 11.44
C GLY A 21 15.16 3.33 12.58
N ALA A 22 14.56 3.94 13.62
CA ALA A 22 13.99 3.20 14.74
C ALA A 22 12.72 2.42 14.35
N GLY A 23 11.88 2.96 13.46
CA GLY A 23 10.66 2.32 12.99
C GLY A 23 10.93 1.11 12.09
N LEU A 24 11.90 1.21 11.17
CA LEU A 24 12.34 0.04 10.39
C LEU A 24 13.07 -0.97 11.28
N GLY A 25 13.87 -0.52 12.26
CA GLY A 25 14.48 -1.37 13.28
C GLY A 25 13.46 -2.06 14.20
N LEU A 26 12.34 -1.41 14.53
CA LEU A 26 11.25 -1.99 15.31
C LEU A 26 10.42 -2.98 14.48
N ILE A 27 10.20 -2.70 13.18
CA ILE A 27 9.56 -3.64 12.26
C ILE A 27 10.46 -4.86 12.03
N TYR A 28 11.77 -4.67 11.88
CA TYR A 28 12.74 -5.78 11.75
C TYR A 28 12.90 -6.54 13.09
N GLY A 29 12.92 -5.85 14.22
CA GLY A 29 13.02 -6.42 15.57
C GLY A 29 11.74 -7.16 16.00
N LEU A 30 10.56 -6.64 15.66
CA LEU A 30 9.28 -7.32 15.87
C LEU A 30 9.13 -8.53 14.93
N THR A 31 9.61 -8.46 13.69
CA THR A 31 9.52 -9.60 12.77
C THR A 31 10.50 -10.73 13.09
N VAL A 32 11.70 -10.43 13.59
CA VAL A 32 12.68 -11.44 14.03
C VAL A 32 12.39 -11.95 15.44
N GLY A 33 11.91 -11.10 16.35
CA GLY A 33 11.55 -11.46 17.73
C GLY A 33 10.22 -12.22 17.86
N ALA A 34 9.24 -11.99 16.98
CA ALA A 34 7.90 -12.61 17.07
C ALA A 34 7.83 -14.07 16.59
N VAL A 35 8.91 -14.65 16.05
CA VAL A 35 8.90 -16.03 15.53
C VAL A 35 8.85 -17.08 16.65
N ARG A 36 9.08 -16.72 17.92
CA ARG A 36 9.30 -17.71 18.99
C ARG A 36 8.24 -17.87 20.09
N GLY A 37 7.08 -17.21 20.00
CA GLY A 37 5.92 -17.67 20.77
C GLY A 37 4.99 -16.58 21.25
N TRP A 38 3.84 -16.42 20.59
CA TRP A 38 2.72 -15.67 21.14
C TRP A 38 1.44 -16.51 21.06
N ARG A 39 0.84 -16.72 22.24
CA ARG A 39 -0.55 -17.13 22.43
C ARG A 39 -1.45 -15.93 22.10
N LEU A 40 -2.60 -16.23 21.51
CA LEU A 40 -3.57 -15.32 20.92
C LEU A 40 -4.16 -14.32 21.94
N VAL A 41 -4.21 -13.04 21.57
CA VAL A 41 -5.14 -12.04 22.14
C VAL A 41 -6.19 -11.74 21.06
N PRO A 42 -7.51 -11.71 21.37
CA PRO A 42 -8.54 -11.61 20.35
C PRO A 42 -8.75 -10.15 19.88
N PHE A 43 -8.35 -9.87 18.64
CA PHE A 43 -8.57 -8.58 17.94
C PHE A 43 -9.95 -8.54 17.24
N GLY A 44 -11.03 -8.66 18.01
CA GLY A 44 -12.40 -8.70 17.50
C GLY A 44 -13.03 -7.36 17.08
N ALA A 45 -12.45 -6.21 17.46
CA ALA A 45 -13.18 -4.93 17.44
C ALA A 45 -12.86 -3.96 16.29
N VAL A 46 -11.79 -4.17 15.50
CA VAL A 46 -11.29 -3.13 14.57
C VAL A 46 -11.95 -3.18 13.18
N LEU A 47 -12.62 -4.27 12.80
CA LEU A 47 -13.20 -4.44 11.47
C LEU A 47 -14.63 -3.86 11.30
N LEU A 48 -15.29 -3.41 12.37
CA LEU A 48 -16.65 -2.85 12.29
C LEU A 48 -16.69 -1.33 12.03
N GLY A 49 -15.55 -0.63 12.05
CA GLY A 49 -15.49 0.82 11.86
C GLY A 49 -15.46 1.30 10.40
N ILE A 50 -15.14 0.44 9.43
CA ILE A 50 -14.92 0.86 8.03
C ILE A 50 -16.20 0.72 7.17
N SER A 51 -17.18 -0.07 7.60
CA SER A 51 -18.45 -0.24 6.85
C SER A 51 -19.52 0.81 7.16
N GLY A 52 -19.30 1.72 8.13
CA GLY A 52 -20.30 2.69 8.59
C GLY A 52 -20.31 4.05 7.88
N ALA A 53 -19.33 4.37 7.03
CA ALA A 53 -19.19 5.72 6.44
C ALA A 53 -19.93 5.91 5.09
N ALA A 54 -20.86 5.01 4.72
CA ALA A 54 -21.58 5.07 3.45
C ALA A 54 -23.05 5.54 3.57
N VAL A 55 -23.52 5.97 4.74
CA VAL A 55 -24.91 6.39 4.93
C VAL A 55 -24.96 7.88 5.27
N GLY A 56 -25.02 8.72 4.23
CA GLY A 56 -25.27 10.15 4.41
C GLY A 56 -24.68 11.03 3.31
N LEU A 57 -24.93 10.75 2.03
CA LEU A 57 -24.67 11.71 0.97
C LEU A 57 -25.96 11.92 0.17
N THR A 58 -26.41 13.17 0.15
CA THR A 58 -27.64 13.63 -0.52
C THR A 58 -27.29 14.31 -1.85
N GLN A 59 -27.88 13.81 -2.94
CA GLN A 59 -28.23 14.44 -4.24
C GLN A 59 -27.13 15.15 -5.08
N SER A 60 -25.97 15.50 -4.52
CA SER A 60 -24.78 16.04 -5.22
C SER A 60 -23.78 14.94 -5.62
N ASP A 61 -24.25 13.69 -5.71
CA ASP A 61 -23.40 12.48 -5.70
C ASP A 61 -23.21 11.77 -7.04
N ARG A 62 -23.95 12.12 -8.11
CA ARG A 62 -23.83 11.36 -9.37
C ARG A 62 -22.47 11.51 -10.04
N SER A 63 -21.85 12.69 -9.92
CA SER A 63 -20.51 12.98 -10.44
C SER A 63 -19.40 12.38 -9.58
N ILE A 64 -19.61 12.24 -8.27
CA ILE A 64 -18.64 11.60 -7.36
C ILE A 64 -18.71 10.08 -7.50
N ALA A 65 -19.91 9.50 -7.60
CA ALA A 65 -20.10 8.07 -7.82
C ALA A 65 -19.57 7.60 -9.17
N SER A 66 -19.75 8.39 -10.25
CA SER A 66 -19.19 8.06 -11.56
C SER A 66 -17.65 8.17 -11.58
N PHE A 67 -17.09 9.18 -10.89
CA PHE A 67 -15.65 9.32 -10.74
C PHE A 67 -15.05 8.16 -9.94
N LEU A 68 -15.63 7.81 -8.79
CA LEU A 68 -15.20 6.67 -7.97
C LEU A 68 -15.36 5.33 -8.71
N GLY A 69 -16.43 5.16 -9.50
CA GLY A 69 -16.62 3.98 -10.35
C GLY A 69 -15.56 3.87 -11.45
N SER A 70 -15.22 4.98 -12.09
CA SER A 70 -14.20 5.05 -13.14
C SER A 70 -12.80 4.76 -12.58
N VAL A 71 -12.45 5.38 -11.45
CA VAL A 71 -11.19 5.14 -10.75
C VAL A 71 -11.12 3.69 -10.27
N GLY A 72 -12.21 3.14 -9.73
CA GLY A 72 -12.28 1.73 -9.30
C GLY A 72 -12.08 0.74 -10.45
N ALA A 73 -12.68 1.00 -11.61
CA ALA A 73 -12.55 0.14 -12.79
C ALA A 73 -11.12 0.15 -13.36
N VAL A 74 -10.52 1.34 -13.50
CA VAL A 74 -9.13 1.47 -14.01
C VAL A 74 -8.14 0.84 -13.02
N THR A 75 -8.32 1.08 -11.73
CA THR A 75 -7.47 0.50 -10.68
C THR A 75 -7.60 -1.03 -10.63
N GLY A 76 -8.82 -1.56 -10.76
CA GLY A 76 -9.08 -3.01 -10.79
C GLY A 76 -8.42 -3.70 -12.00
N LEU A 77 -8.50 -3.08 -13.18
CA LEU A 77 -7.89 -3.62 -14.40
C LEU A 77 -6.35 -3.63 -14.31
N ALA A 78 -5.75 -2.53 -13.81
CA ALA A 78 -4.32 -2.41 -13.62
C ALA A 78 -3.79 -3.44 -12.60
N ILE A 79 -4.51 -3.64 -11.48
CA ILE A 79 -4.16 -4.65 -10.47
C ILE A 79 -4.26 -6.06 -11.06
N GLY A 80 -5.33 -6.37 -11.81
CA GLY A 80 -5.50 -7.67 -12.46
C GLY A 80 -4.38 -8.01 -13.44
N ALA A 81 -3.99 -7.05 -14.27
CA ALA A 81 -2.88 -7.21 -15.22
C ALA A 81 -1.54 -7.42 -14.52
N ALA A 82 -1.26 -6.66 -13.46
CA ALA A 82 -0.04 -6.80 -12.68
C ALA A 82 0.04 -8.18 -12.00
N VAL A 83 -1.05 -8.66 -11.41
CA VAL A 83 -1.12 -10.00 -10.78
C VAL A 83 -0.89 -11.10 -11.83
N GLY A 84 -1.53 -10.99 -13.00
CA GLY A 84 -1.36 -11.96 -14.08
C GLY A 84 0.08 -12.03 -14.61
N ALA A 85 0.76 -10.88 -14.71
CA ALA A 85 2.17 -10.81 -15.12
C ALA A 85 3.11 -11.45 -14.09
N VAL A 86 2.84 -11.27 -12.79
CA VAL A 86 3.63 -11.89 -11.71
C VAL A 86 3.45 -13.41 -11.71
N GLU A 87 2.23 -13.90 -11.93
CA GLU A 87 1.95 -15.35 -12.00
C GLU A 87 2.57 -16.02 -13.24
N SER A 88 2.58 -15.34 -14.40
CA SER A 88 3.21 -15.86 -15.62
C SER A 88 4.73 -15.94 -15.46
N LEU A 89 5.35 -14.89 -14.90
CA LEU A 89 6.78 -14.86 -14.58
C LEU A 89 7.15 -15.95 -13.58
N GLY A 90 6.33 -16.16 -12.54
CA GLY A 90 6.55 -17.22 -11.55
C GLY A 90 6.40 -18.64 -12.12
N ARG A 91 5.62 -18.84 -13.19
CA ARG A 91 5.57 -20.12 -13.93
C ARG A 91 6.82 -20.32 -14.78
N ALA A 92 7.26 -19.29 -15.49
CA ALA A 92 8.49 -19.33 -16.30
C ALA A 92 9.73 -19.62 -15.44
N LEU A 93 9.84 -18.98 -14.27
CA LEU A 93 10.96 -19.17 -13.34
C LEU A 93 10.98 -20.56 -12.66
N ARG A 94 9.86 -21.29 -12.64
CA ARG A 94 9.80 -22.66 -12.11
C ARG A 94 10.26 -23.72 -13.12
N ALA A 95 10.29 -23.39 -14.42
CA ALA A 95 10.72 -24.31 -15.47
C ALA A 95 12.26 -24.36 -15.62
N THR A 96 12.99 -23.41 -15.04
CA THR A 96 14.45 -23.38 -15.11
C THR A 96 15.08 -24.31 -14.06
N ARG A 97 16.14 -25.02 -14.47
CA ARG A 97 16.93 -25.87 -13.56
C ARG A 97 17.40 -25.08 -12.34
N PRO A 98 17.59 -25.71 -11.16
CA PRO A 98 18.00 -25.01 -9.95
C PRO A 98 19.39 -24.38 -10.16
N ALA A 99 19.39 -23.09 -10.48
CA ALA A 99 20.59 -22.27 -10.45
C ALA A 99 21.21 -22.28 -9.04
N PRO A 100 22.55 -22.13 -8.90
CA PRO A 100 23.18 -21.94 -7.60
C PRO A 100 22.52 -20.76 -6.87
N ALA A 101 22.31 -20.88 -5.57
CA ALA A 101 21.54 -19.92 -4.77
C ALA A 101 22.03 -18.47 -4.95
N GLY A 102 23.33 -18.26 -5.16
CA GLY A 102 23.92 -16.95 -5.45
C GLY A 102 23.40 -16.30 -6.74
N LEU A 103 23.21 -17.07 -7.81
CA LEU A 103 22.72 -16.52 -9.09
C LEU A 103 21.25 -16.06 -8.98
N LYS A 104 20.44 -16.76 -8.17
CA LYS A 104 19.04 -16.37 -7.93
C LYS A 104 18.95 -15.05 -7.17
N LEU A 105 19.78 -14.86 -6.14
CA LEU A 105 19.83 -13.62 -5.39
C LEU A 105 20.30 -12.44 -6.26
N LEU A 106 21.32 -12.65 -7.10
CA LEU A 106 21.78 -11.62 -8.04
C LEU A 106 20.72 -11.28 -9.09
N ALA A 107 20.00 -12.27 -9.63
CA ALA A 107 18.95 -12.03 -10.62
C ALA A 107 17.74 -11.29 -10.02
N VAL A 108 17.34 -11.64 -8.78
CA VAL A 108 16.22 -10.97 -8.10
C VAL A 108 16.62 -9.56 -7.64
N GLY A 109 17.78 -9.42 -6.99
CA GLY A 109 18.30 -8.13 -6.56
C GLY A 109 18.56 -7.19 -7.74
N GLY A 110 19.20 -7.69 -8.80
CA GLY A 110 19.46 -6.94 -10.02
C GLY A 110 18.19 -6.51 -10.73
N SER A 111 17.21 -7.42 -10.89
CA SER A 111 15.93 -7.06 -11.53
C SER A 111 15.14 -6.04 -10.71
N TRP A 112 15.21 -6.10 -9.38
CA TRP A 112 14.60 -5.09 -8.51
C TRP A 112 15.26 -3.71 -8.66
N VAL A 113 16.60 -3.63 -8.67
CA VAL A 113 17.33 -2.37 -8.88
C VAL A 113 16.98 -1.78 -10.24
N ILE A 114 16.96 -2.61 -11.30
CA ILE A 114 16.58 -2.17 -12.65
C ILE A 114 15.16 -1.62 -12.67
N ALA A 115 14.21 -2.29 -12.01
CA ALA A 115 12.83 -1.81 -11.92
C ALA A 115 12.71 -0.49 -11.14
N ALA A 116 13.46 -0.33 -10.05
CA ALA A 116 13.45 0.89 -9.25
C ALA A 116 14.07 2.08 -10.03
N VAL A 117 15.20 1.87 -10.69
CA VAL A 117 15.81 2.87 -11.56
C VAL A 117 14.89 3.20 -12.74
N GLY A 118 14.31 2.17 -13.37
CA GLY A 118 13.33 2.34 -14.45
C GLY A 118 12.12 3.18 -14.03
N ALA A 119 11.60 2.97 -12.82
CA ALA A 119 10.53 3.80 -12.26
C ALA A 119 10.94 5.28 -12.15
N LEU A 120 12.18 5.57 -11.75
CA LEU A 120 12.69 6.93 -11.64
C LEU A 120 12.93 7.59 -13.00
N THR A 121 13.31 6.82 -14.04
CA THR A 121 13.47 7.37 -15.40
C THR A 121 12.17 7.89 -16.01
N ILE A 122 11.01 7.53 -15.46
CA ILE A 122 9.71 8.10 -15.86
C ILE A 122 9.69 9.63 -15.66
N ALA A 123 10.42 10.15 -14.68
CA ALA A 123 10.52 11.59 -14.42
C ALA A 123 11.27 12.35 -15.52
N GLU A 124 12.01 11.66 -16.40
CA GLU A 124 12.78 12.26 -17.49
C GLU A 124 12.05 12.18 -18.84
N TRP A 125 10.83 11.63 -18.88
CA TRP A 125 10.11 11.45 -20.14
C TRP A 125 9.78 12.83 -20.75
N PRO A 126 10.12 13.12 -22.02
CA PRO A 126 9.62 14.34 -22.67
C PRO A 126 8.08 14.39 -22.68
N GLY A 127 7.50 15.42 -22.05
CA GLY A 127 6.05 15.69 -22.11
C GLY A 127 5.53 16.41 -20.87
N ASP A 128 5.54 17.74 -20.88
CA ASP A 128 5.13 18.53 -19.71
C ASP A 128 3.60 18.65 -19.57
N VAL A 129 2.96 17.53 -19.24
CA VAL A 129 1.50 17.41 -19.14
C VAL A 129 0.95 17.92 -17.79
N GLY A 130 1.80 18.44 -16.89
CA GLY A 130 1.43 18.76 -15.50
C GLY A 130 1.49 20.25 -15.12
N GLU A 131 2.42 21.02 -15.69
CA GLU A 131 2.70 22.39 -15.23
C GLU A 131 1.56 23.41 -15.46
N SER A 132 0.56 23.06 -16.27
CA SER A 132 -0.56 23.97 -16.59
C SER A 132 -1.78 23.86 -15.67
N VAL A 133 -1.82 22.89 -14.75
CA VAL A 133 -3.00 22.68 -13.89
C VAL A 133 -2.81 23.38 -12.54
N CYS A 134 -3.01 24.69 -12.54
CA CYS A 134 -3.12 25.49 -11.31
C CYS A 134 -4.59 25.72 -10.93
N GLY A 135 -4.91 25.60 -9.64
CA GLY A 135 -6.25 25.86 -9.12
C GLY A 135 -6.22 26.47 -7.72
N VAL A 136 -7.38 26.51 -7.05
CA VAL A 136 -7.52 27.02 -5.66
C VAL A 136 -6.70 26.20 -4.64
N TRP A 137 -6.23 25.02 -5.06
CA TRP A 137 -5.38 24.09 -4.31
C TRP A 137 -3.87 24.25 -4.61
N GLY A 138 -3.48 25.22 -5.44
CA GLY A 138 -2.10 25.43 -5.88
C GLY A 138 -1.82 24.87 -7.27
N CYS A 139 -0.55 24.88 -7.67
CA CYS A 139 -0.08 24.32 -8.93
C CYS A 139 0.37 22.87 -8.72
N PHE A 140 -0.09 21.98 -9.60
CA PHE A 140 0.28 20.57 -9.58
C PHE A 140 1.77 20.43 -9.93
N PRO A 141 2.57 19.64 -9.18
CA PRO A 141 3.93 19.34 -9.60
C PRO A 141 3.91 18.53 -10.91
N PRO A 142 5.04 18.42 -11.65
CA PRO A 142 5.07 17.65 -12.88
C PRO A 142 4.49 16.23 -12.68
N LEU A 143 3.45 15.88 -13.43
CA LEU A 143 2.72 14.61 -13.27
C LEU A 143 3.64 13.40 -13.37
N GLN A 144 4.68 13.51 -14.19
CA GLN A 144 5.71 12.50 -14.38
C GLN A 144 6.51 12.24 -13.11
N ALA A 145 6.87 13.29 -12.37
CA ALA A 145 7.61 13.16 -11.12
C ALA A 145 6.78 12.43 -10.05
N LEU A 146 5.48 12.76 -9.95
CA LEU A 146 4.57 12.03 -9.06
C LEU A 146 4.40 10.58 -9.48
N LEU A 147 4.18 10.33 -10.77
CA LEU A 147 4.05 8.97 -11.28
C LEU A 147 5.32 8.15 -11.00
N ALA A 148 6.50 8.72 -11.25
CA ALA A 148 7.79 8.09 -10.97
C ALA A 148 7.91 7.69 -9.49
N MET A 149 7.58 8.61 -8.57
CA MET A 149 7.61 8.33 -7.13
C MET A 149 6.60 7.26 -6.73
N HIS A 150 5.38 7.31 -7.25
CA HIS A 150 4.37 6.30 -6.94
C HIS A 150 4.76 4.90 -7.43
N VAL A 151 5.29 4.80 -8.66
CA VAL A 151 5.78 3.55 -9.24
C VAL A 151 7.01 3.05 -8.48
N PHE A 152 7.93 3.93 -8.11
CA PHE A 152 9.09 3.58 -7.28
C PHE A 152 8.65 2.93 -5.97
N TRP A 153 7.71 3.54 -5.25
CA TRP A 153 7.17 2.96 -4.02
C TRP A 153 6.44 1.63 -4.24
N CYS A 154 5.74 1.47 -5.37
CA CYS A 154 5.16 0.17 -5.75
C CYS A 154 6.24 -0.91 -5.92
N VAL A 155 7.38 -0.59 -6.54
CA VAL A 155 8.51 -1.53 -6.70
C VAL A 155 9.14 -1.89 -5.34
N VAL A 156 9.33 -0.91 -4.46
CA VAL A 156 9.83 -1.12 -3.09
C VAL A 156 8.89 -2.05 -2.31
N LEU A 157 7.60 -1.72 -2.29
CA LEU A 157 6.60 -2.51 -1.56
C LEU A 157 6.37 -3.89 -2.19
N ALA A 158 6.46 -4.03 -3.51
CA ALA A 158 6.37 -5.34 -4.17
C ALA A 158 7.50 -6.28 -3.71
N CYS A 159 8.72 -5.77 -3.56
CA CYS A 159 9.84 -6.55 -3.00
C CYS A 159 9.58 -6.96 -1.55
N PHE A 160 9.09 -6.01 -0.73
CA PHE A 160 8.70 -6.32 0.65
C PHE A 160 7.62 -7.40 0.70
N VAL A 161 6.53 -7.26 -0.06
CA VAL A 161 5.44 -8.24 -0.13
C VAL A 161 5.95 -9.60 -0.62
N TRP A 162 6.81 -9.63 -1.64
CA TRP A 162 7.43 -10.86 -2.14
C TRP A 162 8.25 -11.54 -1.03
N SER A 163 9.07 -10.78 -0.30
CA SER A 163 9.90 -11.33 0.78
C SER A 163 9.05 -11.96 1.88
N VAL A 164 7.98 -11.27 2.30
CA VAL A 164 7.04 -11.74 3.33
C VAL A 164 6.14 -12.87 2.83
N ALA A 165 5.86 -12.95 1.52
CA ALA A 165 5.07 -14.03 0.93
C ALA A 165 5.73 -15.42 1.08
N THR A 166 7.04 -15.47 1.32
CA THR A 166 7.75 -16.71 1.65
C THR A 166 7.51 -17.18 3.08
N TRP A 167 6.95 -16.32 3.94
CA TRP A 167 6.68 -16.64 5.34
C TRP A 167 5.41 -17.47 5.50
N ARG A 168 5.13 -17.88 6.75
CA ARG A 168 3.89 -18.59 7.09
C ARG A 168 2.67 -17.72 6.70
N PRO A 169 1.59 -18.30 6.15
CA PRO A 169 0.39 -17.55 5.74
C PRO A 169 -0.22 -16.64 6.81
N ARG A 170 -0.14 -17.06 8.08
CA ARG A 170 -0.59 -16.25 9.22
C ARG A 170 0.22 -14.97 9.36
N ALA A 171 1.55 -15.05 9.18
CA ALA A 171 2.41 -13.87 9.23
C ALA A 171 2.05 -12.90 8.10
N LEU A 172 1.84 -13.38 6.88
CA LEU A 172 1.39 -12.56 5.75
C LEU A 172 0.06 -11.84 6.04
N TYR A 173 -0.91 -12.53 6.67
CA TYR A 173 -2.15 -11.90 7.10
C TYR A 173 -1.94 -10.78 8.11
N PHE A 174 -1.17 -11.04 9.17
CA PHE A 174 -0.91 -10.03 10.21
C PHE A 174 -0.10 -8.85 9.68
N THR A 175 0.89 -9.10 8.83
CA THR A 175 1.62 -8.03 8.13
C THR A 175 0.67 -7.18 7.29
N GLY A 176 -0.26 -7.82 6.56
CA GLY A 176 -1.28 -7.11 5.80
C GLY A 176 -2.18 -6.23 6.67
N VAL A 177 -2.67 -6.77 7.79
CA VAL A 177 -3.47 -6.01 8.77
C VAL A 177 -2.67 -4.87 9.39
N ALA A 178 -1.40 -5.09 9.73
CA ALA A 178 -0.54 -4.04 10.27
C ALA A 178 -0.34 -2.90 9.28
N LEU A 179 -0.07 -3.22 8.00
CA LEU A 179 0.02 -2.22 6.92
C LEU A 179 -1.29 -1.44 6.75
N LEU A 180 -2.45 -2.11 6.86
CA LEU A 180 -3.75 -1.45 6.79
C LEU A 180 -3.99 -0.49 7.97
N ILE A 181 -3.63 -0.90 9.19
CA ILE A 181 -3.79 -0.06 10.38
C ILE A 181 -2.87 1.16 10.28
N VAL A 182 -1.59 0.97 9.97
CA VAL A 182 -0.61 2.05 9.86
C VAL A 182 -0.92 2.97 8.67
N GLY A 183 -1.22 2.40 7.50
CA GLY A 183 -1.62 3.19 6.33
C GLY A 183 -2.93 3.95 6.56
N GLY A 184 -3.91 3.32 7.22
CA GLY A 184 -5.18 3.93 7.55
C GLY A 184 -5.05 5.06 8.57
N SER A 185 -4.21 4.89 9.60
CA SER A 185 -3.96 5.95 10.59
C SER A 185 -3.22 7.13 9.97
N CYS A 186 -2.20 6.88 9.14
CA CYS A 186 -1.52 7.94 8.39
C CYS A 186 -2.48 8.69 7.45
N LEU A 187 -3.34 7.97 6.73
CA LEU A 187 -4.36 8.56 5.86
C LEU A 187 -5.28 9.50 6.64
N VAL A 188 -5.84 9.02 7.76
CA VAL A 188 -6.72 9.83 8.63
C VAL A 188 -5.99 11.06 9.17
N ALA A 189 -4.73 10.92 9.61
CA ALA A 189 -3.94 12.03 10.12
C ALA A 189 -3.68 13.11 9.05
N ILE A 190 -3.33 12.71 7.82
CA ILE A 190 -3.11 13.64 6.70
C ILE A 190 -4.42 14.38 6.36
N VAL A 191 -5.53 13.65 6.24
CA VAL A 191 -6.83 14.24 5.91
C VAL A 191 -7.33 15.17 7.01
N ALA A 192 -7.23 14.77 8.28
CA ALA A 192 -7.67 15.59 9.41
C ALA A 192 -6.86 16.90 9.48
N ARG A 193 -5.53 16.82 9.30
CA ARG A 193 -4.66 17.99 9.26
C ARG A 193 -5.03 18.92 8.11
N ASP A 194 -5.07 18.41 6.87
CA ASP A 194 -5.36 19.22 5.69
C ASP A 194 -6.75 19.86 5.76
N LEU A 195 -7.76 19.12 6.25
CA LEU A 195 -9.11 19.64 6.41
C LEU A 195 -9.18 20.74 7.49
N SER A 196 -8.48 20.57 8.62
CA SER A 196 -8.45 21.59 9.68
C SER A 196 -7.78 22.89 9.23
N GLU A 197 -6.71 22.81 8.45
CA GLU A 197 -6.02 23.96 7.87
C GLU A 197 -6.85 24.61 6.76
N TRP A 198 -7.58 23.82 5.96
CA TRP A 198 -8.41 24.31 4.86
C TRP A 198 -9.65 25.06 5.35
N VAL A 199 -10.45 24.43 6.22
CA VAL A 199 -11.73 24.98 6.69
C VAL A 199 -11.52 26.29 7.47
N SER A 200 -10.41 26.41 8.20
CA SER A 200 -10.09 27.63 8.96
C SER A 200 -9.61 28.80 8.11
N ARG A 201 -9.16 28.56 6.87
CA ARG A 201 -8.53 29.58 6.02
C ARG A 201 -9.31 29.93 4.77
N MET A 202 -10.23 29.07 4.32
CA MET A 202 -10.93 29.26 3.06
C MET A 202 -12.31 29.89 3.22
N PRO A 203 -12.68 30.87 2.36
CA PRO A 203 -14.04 31.37 2.25
C PRO A 203 -15.05 30.24 2.01
N GLU A 204 -16.28 30.38 2.53
CA GLU A 204 -17.34 29.35 2.47
C GLU A 204 -17.60 28.85 1.04
N GLU A 205 -17.52 29.74 0.04
CA GLU A 205 -17.69 29.42 -1.38
C GLU A 205 -16.73 28.32 -1.88
N TYR A 206 -15.51 28.26 -1.33
CA TYR A 206 -14.50 27.29 -1.72
C TYR A 206 -14.48 26.02 -0.87
N GLN A 207 -15.21 25.99 0.25
CA GLN A 207 -15.21 24.84 1.14
C GLN A 207 -15.78 23.59 0.45
N ALA A 208 -16.71 23.74 -0.49
CA ALA A 208 -17.28 22.63 -1.27
C ALA A 208 -16.24 21.83 -2.08
N TYR A 209 -15.06 22.39 -2.37
CA TYR A 209 -13.99 21.71 -3.11
C TYR A 209 -13.09 20.82 -2.24
N TRP A 210 -13.40 20.66 -0.95
CA TRP A 210 -12.57 19.88 -0.02
C TRP A 210 -12.27 18.44 -0.47
N PRO A 211 -13.18 17.66 -1.12
CA PRO A 211 -12.84 16.29 -1.52
C PRO A 211 -11.79 16.25 -2.63
N ARG A 212 -11.83 17.23 -3.56
CA ARG A 212 -10.83 17.35 -4.62
C ARG A 212 -9.47 17.72 -4.05
N ARG A 213 -9.45 18.61 -3.04
CA ARG A 213 -8.23 18.96 -2.32
C ARG A 213 -7.66 17.75 -1.59
N VAL A 214 -8.48 16.97 -0.87
CA VAL A 214 -7.99 15.75 -0.21
C VAL A 214 -7.39 14.77 -1.21
N ALA A 215 -8.06 14.53 -2.35
CA ALA A 215 -7.52 13.68 -3.40
C ALA A 215 -6.20 14.21 -3.96
N TYR A 216 -6.09 15.52 -4.18
CA TYR A 216 -4.85 16.20 -4.60
C TYR A 216 -3.75 16.02 -3.54
N THR A 217 -4.04 16.30 -2.27
CA THR A 217 -3.10 16.17 -1.16
C THR A 217 -2.56 14.75 -1.09
N LEU A 218 -3.43 13.74 -1.19
CA LEU A 218 -3.01 12.34 -1.17
C LEU A 218 -2.20 11.92 -2.39
N ALA A 219 -2.54 12.44 -3.58
CA ALA A 219 -1.80 12.16 -4.81
C ALA A 219 -0.44 12.88 -4.86
N THR A 220 -0.31 14.02 -4.19
CA THR A 220 0.94 14.80 -4.16
C THR A 220 1.85 14.44 -2.99
N HIS A 221 1.35 13.68 -2.00
CA HIS A 221 2.12 13.24 -0.85
C HIS A 221 2.97 12.01 -1.17
N SER A 222 4.10 12.23 -1.84
CA SER A 222 5.04 11.17 -2.27
C SER A 222 6.01 10.71 -1.19
N ASP A 223 6.17 11.47 -0.09
CA ASP A 223 7.11 11.15 0.99
C ASP A 223 6.72 9.88 1.76
N LEU A 224 5.41 9.61 1.84
CA LEU A 224 4.86 8.45 2.52
C LEU A 224 4.03 7.63 1.53
N PRO A 225 4.32 6.33 1.32
CA PRO A 225 3.58 5.49 0.38
C PRO A 225 2.23 5.04 0.96
N VAL A 226 1.40 5.97 1.44
CA VAL A 226 0.17 5.65 2.18
C VAL A 226 -0.78 4.82 1.32
N VAL A 227 -1.03 5.26 0.09
CA VAL A 227 -1.93 4.57 -0.84
C VAL A 227 -1.38 3.18 -1.19
N GLN A 228 -0.09 3.10 -1.50
CA GLN A 228 0.55 1.84 -1.89
C GLN A 228 0.67 0.87 -0.70
N ALA A 229 0.90 1.37 0.51
CA ALA A 229 0.94 0.56 1.74
C ALA A 229 -0.44 -0.01 2.06
N LEU A 230 -1.52 0.78 1.90
CA LEU A 230 -2.89 0.28 2.02
C LEU A 230 -3.17 -0.83 1.00
N LEU A 231 -2.83 -0.61 -0.27
CA LEU A 231 -3.01 -1.62 -1.33
C LEU A 231 -2.20 -2.90 -1.04
N ALA A 232 -0.92 -2.76 -0.67
CA ALA A 232 -0.07 -3.88 -0.28
C ALA A 232 -0.66 -4.62 0.94
N GLY A 233 -1.19 -3.89 1.92
CA GLY A 233 -1.87 -4.43 3.09
C GLY A 233 -3.09 -5.28 2.72
N VAL A 234 -3.95 -4.79 1.82
CA VAL A 234 -5.10 -5.54 1.29
C VAL A 234 -4.62 -6.83 0.62
N VAL A 235 -3.64 -6.74 -0.28
CA VAL A 235 -3.10 -7.90 -1.03
C VAL A 235 -2.56 -8.96 -0.06
N CYS A 236 -1.73 -8.55 0.91
CA CYS A 236 -1.19 -9.44 1.94
C CYS A 236 -2.31 -10.09 2.79
N ALA A 237 -3.30 -9.32 3.23
CA ALA A 237 -4.40 -9.83 4.04
C ALA A 237 -5.25 -10.86 3.28
N ILE A 238 -5.56 -10.61 2.01
CA ILE A 238 -6.33 -11.54 1.16
C ILE A 238 -5.51 -12.82 0.89
N ALA A 239 -4.23 -12.67 0.52
CA ALA A 239 -3.34 -13.80 0.24
C ALA A 239 -3.14 -14.69 1.48
N GLY A 240 -2.94 -14.08 2.66
CA GLY A 240 -2.77 -14.80 3.92
C GLY A 240 -4.01 -15.61 4.32
N ARG A 241 -5.22 -15.10 4.04
CA ARG A 241 -6.49 -15.80 4.33
C ARG A 241 -6.69 -17.05 3.47
N LYS A 242 -6.39 -16.96 2.16
CA LYS A 242 -6.61 -18.08 1.21
C LYS A 242 -5.76 -19.30 1.56
N THR A 243 -4.49 -19.09 1.91
CA THR A 243 -3.55 -20.19 2.15
C THR A 243 -3.82 -20.94 3.46
N GLY A 244 -4.49 -20.31 4.44
CA GLY A 244 -4.88 -20.95 5.70
C GLY A 244 -6.04 -21.95 5.58
N ARG A 245 -6.79 -21.96 4.47
CA ARG A 245 -7.94 -22.84 4.24
C ARG A 245 -7.59 -24.12 3.49
N ARG A 246 -6.33 -24.59 3.52
CA ARG A 246 -6.04 -25.93 2.98
C ARG A 246 -6.94 -26.91 3.72
N PRO A 247 -7.89 -27.58 3.03
CA PRO A 247 -8.76 -28.53 3.69
C PRO A 247 -7.85 -29.55 4.36
N VAL A 248 -8.02 -29.74 5.67
CA VAL A 248 -7.43 -30.86 6.36
C VAL A 248 -7.93 -32.07 5.59
N ARG A 249 -7.07 -32.65 4.75
CA ARG A 249 -7.41 -33.75 3.85
C ARG A 249 -7.83 -34.92 4.74
N ARG A 250 -9.14 -35.02 5.00
CA ARG A 250 -9.75 -35.92 5.96
C ARG A 250 -9.98 -37.29 5.31
N ASP A 251 -9.04 -37.72 4.47
CA ASP A 251 -9.30 -38.74 3.45
C ASP A 251 -8.58 -40.07 3.70
N ARG A 252 -8.05 -40.38 4.89
CA ARG A 252 -7.38 -41.68 5.07
C ARG A 252 -7.64 -42.44 6.37
N ALA A 253 -8.54 -41.97 7.23
CA ALA A 253 -8.86 -42.70 8.45
C ALA A 253 -10.00 -43.72 8.28
N CYS A 254 -10.83 -43.61 7.23
CA CYS A 254 -12.02 -44.47 7.09
C CYS A 254 -11.87 -45.65 6.13
N GLU A 255 -10.79 -45.75 5.36
CA GLU A 255 -10.68 -46.79 4.32
C GLU A 255 -9.93 -48.06 4.78
N THR A 256 -9.35 -48.08 5.99
CA THR A 256 -8.57 -49.24 6.47
C THR A 256 -9.33 -50.20 7.40
N ILE A 257 -10.59 -49.94 7.75
CA ILE A 257 -11.36 -50.79 8.69
C ILE A 257 -12.32 -51.75 7.97
N SER A 258 -12.56 -51.61 6.66
CA SER A 258 -13.48 -52.49 5.92
C SER A 258 -12.82 -53.74 5.29
N GLY A 259 -11.53 -54.00 5.55
CA GLY A 259 -10.76 -55.05 4.88
C GLY A 259 -10.40 -56.29 5.70
N SER A 260 -10.99 -56.49 6.88
CA SER A 260 -10.70 -57.64 7.76
C SER A 260 -11.95 -58.51 7.96
N GLY A 261 -12.34 -59.20 6.90
CA GLY A 261 -13.34 -60.28 6.94
C GLY A 261 -12.98 -61.34 5.91
N ARG A 262 -12.03 -62.20 6.25
CA ARG A 262 -11.84 -63.52 5.64
C ARG A 262 -11.87 -64.55 6.76
#